data_AF-A0A562TKC2-F1
#
_entry.id   AF-A0A562TKC2-F1
#
_cell.length_a   1.000
_cell.length_b   1.000
_cell.length_c   1.000
_cell.angle_alpha   90.00
_cell.angle_beta   90.00
_cell.angle_gamma   90.00
#
_symmetry.space_group_name_H-M   'P 1'
#
loop_
_entity.id
_entity.type
_entity.pdbx_description
1 polymer ?
#
loop_
_entity_poly.entity_id
_entity_poly.type
_entity_poly.pdbx_seq_one_letter_code
_entity_poly.pdbx_strand_id
1 'polypeptide(L)'
;MARSFKTYKFKNDSGTKANDLHIIWGITSVEIIGVDGIKPDDPKADYSLSETGGKSDIGEHEVAKGETVKVRVKTPHLVPPKRVRYQWTFDGKAISKFATIAFEDPDEDDTPEEVAVRRFEERMDVLSDRLEMLIDMNRLR
;
A
#
# COMPACT_ATOMS: atom_id res chain seq x y z
N MET A 1 3.90 -21.68 -0.34
CA MET A 1 4.58 -20.58 -1.05
C MET A 1 4.79 -19.44 -0.08
N ALA A 2 5.98 -18.85 -0.04
CA ALA A 2 6.25 -17.69 0.80
C ALA A 2 5.43 -16.49 0.29
N ARG A 3 4.85 -15.73 1.20
CA ARG A 3 4.10 -14.49 0.91
C ARG A 3 4.82 -13.35 1.63
N SER A 4 4.79 -12.16 1.05
CA SER A 4 5.25 -10.93 1.71
C SER A 4 4.07 -10.00 1.92
N PHE A 5 4.12 -9.21 2.98
CA PHE A 5 3.20 -8.11 3.20
C PHE A 5 3.98 -6.80 3.27
N LYS A 6 3.32 -5.72 2.89
CA LYS A 6 3.93 -4.39 2.91
C LYS A 6 2.83 -3.33 3.02
N THR A 7 3.12 -2.27 3.76
CA THR A 7 2.30 -1.07 3.79
C THR A 7 2.91 0.02 2.93
N TYR A 8 2.14 0.54 1.99
CA TYR A 8 2.48 1.68 1.13
C TYR A 8 1.77 2.93 1.65
N LYS A 9 2.45 4.07 1.58
CA LYS A 9 1.92 5.38 1.98
C LYS A 9 1.73 6.23 0.72
N PHE A 10 0.50 6.61 0.43
CA PHE A 10 0.14 7.44 -0.73
C PHE A 10 -0.30 8.80 -0.23
N LYS A 11 0.47 9.85 -0.54
CA LYS A 11 0.15 11.20 -0.13
C LYS A 11 -0.68 11.91 -1.19
N ASN A 12 -1.75 12.59 -0.78
CA ASN A 12 -2.56 13.43 -1.65
C ASN A 12 -1.87 14.79 -1.90
N ASP A 13 -0.92 14.78 -2.84
CA ASP A 13 -0.24 15.99 -3.32
C ASP A 13 -0.93 16.62 -4.55
N SER A 14 -2.20 16.27 -4.84
CA SER A 14 -2.95 16.81 -5.99
C SER A 14 -3.26 18.30 -5.86
N GLY A 15 -3.13 18.88 -4.66
CA GLY A 15 -3.47 20.27 -4.39
C GLY A 15 -4.95 20.50 -4.05
N THR A 16 -5.79 19.46 -4.07
CA THR A 16 -7.21 19.49 -3.73
C THR A 16 -7.65 18.20 -3.02
N LYS A 17 -8.90 18.14 -2.57
CA LYS A 17 -9.52 16.90 -2.05
C LYS A 17 -9.62 15.86 -3.16
N ALA A 18 -9.36 14.60 -2.82
CA ALA A 18 -9.55 13.43 -3.68
C ALA A 18 -10.58 12.50 -3.04
N ASN A 19 -11.20 11.62 -3.83
CA ASN A 19 -11.99 10.50 -3.32
C ASN A 19 -11.60 9.15 -3.93
N ASP A 20 -10.65 9.13 -4.86
CA ASP A 20 -10.24 7.95 -5.57
C ASP A 20 -8.71 7.89 -5.74
N LEU A 21 -8.14 6.70 -5.62
CA LEU A 21 -6.72 6.40 -5.78
C LEU A 21 -6.53 5.26 -6.77
N HIS A 22 -5.93 5.56 -7.92
CA HIS A 22 -5.52 4.57 -8.92
C HIS A 22 -4.07 4.15 -8.69
N ILE A 23 -3.80 2.85 -8.58
CA ILE A 23 -2.48 2.29 -8.28
C ILE A 23 -2.06 1.29 -9.36
N ILE A 24 -0.79 1.35 -9.77
CA ILE A 24 -0.14 0.42 -10.67
C ILE A 24 1.06 -0.19 -9.93
N TRP A 25 0.95 -1.47 -9.58
CA TRP A 25 1.91 -2.18 -8.74
C TRP A 25 3.16 -2.66 -9.47
N GLY A 26 3.14 -2.70 -10.81
CA GLY A 26 4.27 -3.22 -11.60
C GLY A 26 4.44 -4.75 -11.57
N ILE A 27 3.63 -5.46 -10.77
CA ILE A 27 3.46 -6.92 -10.79
C ILE A 27 1.96 -7.23 -10.81
N THR A 28 1.59 -8.41 -11.31
CA THR A 28 0.17 -8.78 -11.51
C THR A 28 -0.50 -9.39 -10.28
N SER A 29 0.29 -9.85 -9.31
CA SER A 29 -0.18 -10.61 -8.15
C SER A 29 -0.03 -9.79 -6.86
N VAL A 30 -0.86 -8.76 -6.73
CA VAL A 30 -1.02 -7.97 -5.50
C VAL A 30 -2.46 -8.09 -5.05
N GLU A 31 -2.64 -8.27 -3.75
CA GLU A 31 -3.93 -8.28 -3.06
C GLU A 31 -3.89 -7.18 -2.00
N ILE A 32 -4.76 -6.18 -2.09
CA ILE A 32 -4.96 -5.20 -1.03
C ILE A 32 -5.71 -5.89 0.11
N ILE A 33 -5.09 -5.91 1.29
CA ILE A 33 -5.66 -6.52 2.50
C ILE A 33 -6.09 -5.49 3.55
N GLY A 34 -5.84 -4.20 3.29
CA GLY A 34 -6.43 -3.14 4.07
C GLY A 34 -6.07 -1.73 3.58
N VAL A 35 -6.97 -0.80 3.84
CA VAL A 35 -6.81 0.64 3.59
C VAL A 35 -7.04 1.37 4.91
N ASP A 36 -6.06 2.16 5.34
CA ASP A 36 -6.05 2.87 6.63
C ASP A 36 -6.37 1.98 7.85
N GLY A 37 -5.99 0.71 7.76
CA GLY A 37 -6.18 -0.30 8.81
C GLY A 37 -7.53 -1.01 8.79
N ILE A 38 -8.43 -0.65 7.87
CA ILE A 38 -9.71 -1.31 7.65
C ILE A 38 -9.56 -2.34 6.53
N LYS A 39 -10.21 -3.50 6.66
CA LYS A 39 -10.17 -4.57 5.64
C LYS A 39 -11.22 -4.32 4.55
N PRO A 40 -10.99 -4.75 3.30
CA PRO A 40 -11.96 -4.56 2.23
C PRO A 40 -13.33 -5.21 2.47
N ASP A 41 -13.37 -6.28 3.25
CA ASP A 41 -14.59 -7.02 3.64
C ASP A 41 -15.21 -6.52 4.97
N ASP A 42 -14.62 -5.52 5.63
CA ASP A 42 -15.16 -4.98 6.88
C ASP A 42 -16.41 -4.13 6.60
N PRO A 43 -17.53 -4.32 7.32
CA PRO A 43 -18.73 -3.49 7.16
C PRO A 43 -18.53 -2.00 7.48
N LYS A 44 -17.41 -1.63 8.11
CA LYS A 44 -17.02 -0.24 8.36
C LYS A 44 -16.15 0.35 7.26
N ALA A 45 -15.79 -0.41 6.22
CA ALA A 45 -15.08 0.12 5.08
C ALA A 45 -15.93 1.21 4.42
N ASP A 46 -15.38 2.41 4.38
CA ASP A 46 -15.93 3.60 3.73
C ASP A 46 -15.31 3.82 2.34
N TYR A 47 -14.81 2.74 1.73
CA TYR A 47 -14.16 2.75 0.43
C TYR A 47 -14.62 1.56 -0.41
N SER A 48 -14.58 1.73 -1.73
CA SER A 48 -14.71 0.64 -2.69
C SER A 48 -13.32 0.18 -3.14
N LEU A 49 -13.19 -1.11 -3.46
CA LEU A 49 -11.95 -1.69 -3.96
C LEU A 49 -12.23 -2.50 -5.23
N SER A 50 -11.45 -2.23 -6.28
CA SER A 50 -11.36 -3.11 -7.44
C SER A 50 -9.91 -3.40 -7.80
N GLU A 51 -9.62 -4.64 -8.20
CA GLU A 51 -8.27 -5.10 -8.52
C GLU A 51 -8.27 -5.78 -9.88
N THR A 52 -7.36 -5.41 -10.77
CA THR A 52 -7.26 -5.99 -12.12
C THR A 52 -5.82 -6.01 -12.60
N GLY A 53 -5.26 -7.22 -12.75
CA GLY A 53 -4.02 -7.44 -13.50
C GLY A 53 -2.82 -6.59 -13.05
N GLY A 54 -2.66 -6.37 -11.74
CA GLY A 54 -1.58 -5.54 -11.19
C GLY A 54 -1.92 -4.05 -11.07
N LYS A 55 -3.19 -3.71 -11.23
CA LYS A 55 -3.75 -2.40 -10.88
C LYS A 55 -4.77 -2.56 -9.76
N SER A 56 -4.89 -1.53 -8.94
CA SER A 56 -5.96 -1.42 -7.96
C SER A 56 -6.53 -0.02 -7.99
N ASP A 57 -7.85 0.07 -7.83
CA ASP A 57 -8.58 1.31 -7.69
C ASP A 57 -9.27 1.28 -6.32
N ILE A 58 -8.95 2.25 -5.48
CA ILE A 58 -9.65 2.52 -4.22
C ILE A 58 -10.52 3.74 -4.48
N GLY A 59 -11.84 3.57 -4.44
CA GLY A 59 -12.79 4.66 -4.68
C GLY A 59 -13.62 4.99 -3.46
N GLU A 60 -14.37 6.08 -3.52
CA GLU A 60 -15.27 6.57 -2.45
C GLU A 60 -14.57 6.93 -1.13
N HIS A 61 -13.23 6.90 -1.10
CA HIS A 61 -12.40 7.19 0.08
C HIS A 61 -11.99 8.65 0.13
N GLU A 62 -12.64 9.46 0.95
CA GLU A 62 -12.35 10.90 1.01
C GLU A 62 -10.97 11.21 1.62
N VAL A 63 -10.10 11.88 0.87
CA VAL A 63 -8.74 12.25 1.30
C VAL A 63 -8.51 13.73 1.12
N ALA A 64 -8.23 14.46 2.20
CA ALA A 64 -7.92 15.88 2.11
C ALA A 64 -6.54 16.12 1.48
N LYS A 65 -6.31 17.35 1.01
CA LYS A 65 -5.01 17.76 0.48
C LYS A 65 -3.94 17.57 1.56
N GLY A 66 -2.85 16.89 1.20
CA GLY A 66 -1.70 16.66 2.08
C GLY A 66 -1.84 15.46 3.01
N GLU A 67 -3.02 14.83 3.09
CA GLU A 67 -3.21 13.60 3.86
C GLU A 67 -2.59 12.39 3.16
N THR A 68 -2.43 11.31 3.92
CA THR A 68 -1.79 10.08 3.45
C THR A 68 -2.69 8.89 3.71
N VAL A 69 -2.91 8.10 2.66
CA VAL A 69 -3.59 6.80 2.75
C VAL A 69 -2.57 5.69 2.89
N LYS A 70 -2.80 4.79 3.83
CA LYS A 70 -1.96 3.60 4.05
C LYS A 70 -2.64 2.38 3.43
N VAL A 71 -2.01 1.78 2.44
CA VAL A 71 -2.51 0.55 1.81
C VAL A 71 -1.62 -0.61 2.19
N ARG A 72 -2.18 -1.58 2.91
CA ARG A 72 -1.51 -2.84 3.23
C ARG A 72 -1.81 -3.84 2.13
N VAL A 73 -0.76 -4.44 1.59
CA VAL A 73 -0.85 -5.44 0.51
C VAL A 73 -0.21 -6.74 0.91
N LYS A 74 -0.66 -7.80 0.26
CA LYS A 74 -0.11 -9.15 0.31
C LYS A 74 0.31 -9.56 -1.10
N THR A 75 1.47 -10.20 -1.21
CA THR A 75 1.99 -10.69 -2.49
C THR A 75 2.48 -12.13 -2.34
N PRO A 76 2.38 -12.97 -3.39
CA PRO A 76 2.96 -14.30 -3.39
C PRO A 76 4.48 -14.29 -3.64
N HIS A 77 5.09 -13.11 -3.78
CA HIS A 77 6.52 -12.96 -3.95
C HIS A 77 7.19 -12.72 -2.60
N LEU A 78 8.45 -13.14 -2.47
CA LEU A 78 9.27 -12.83 -1.28
C LEU A 78 9.60 -11.34 -1.17
N VAL A 79 9.51 -10.59 -2.28
CA VAL A 79 9.85 -9.17 -2.36
C VAL A 79 8.62 -8.40 -2.85
N PRO A 80 8.15 -7.40 -2.09
CA PRO A 80 7.03 -6.56 -2.50
C PRO A 80 7.43 -5.59 -3.63
N PRO A 81 6.45 -4.98 -4.35
CA PRO A 81 6.70 -4.00 -5.39
C PRO A 81 7.66 -2.86 -4.99
N LYS A 82 8.79 -2.74 -5.69
CA LYS A 82 9.79 -1.67 -5.46
C LYS A 82 9.51 -0.36 -6.20
N ARG A 83 8.66 -0.40 -7.22
CA ARG A 83 8.26 0.77 -8.00
C ARG A 83 6.76 0.72 -8.20
N VAL A 84 6.05 1.56 -7.47
CA VAL A 84 4.59 1.66 -7.53
C VAL A 84 4.24 3.02 -8.11
N ARG A 85 3.40 3.06 -9.13
CA ARG A 85 2.87 4.32 -9.66
C ARG A 85 1.46 4.51 -9.17
N TYR A 86 1.07 5.75 -8.93
CA TYR A 86 -0.30 6.04 -8.49
C TYR A 86 -0.75 7.41 -8.98
N GLN A 87 -2.06 7.61 -9.03
CA GLN A 87 -2.68 8.87 -9.42
C GLN A 87 -3.93 9.10 -8.57
N TRP A 88 -4.12 10.32 -8.10
CA TRP A 88 -5.35 10.74 -7.44
C TRP A 88 -6.37 11.15 -8.49
N THR A 89 -7.60 10.70 -8.27
CA THR A 89 -8.77 11.03 -9.08
C THR A 89 -9.87 11.60 -8.17
N PHE A 90 -10.79 12.36 -8.77
CA PHE A 90 -12.03 12.78 -8.15
C PHE A 90 -13.19 12.32 -9.04
N ASP A 91 -14.06 11.46 -8.53
CA ASP A 91 -15.14 10.81 -9.28
C ASP A 91 -14.66 10.20 -10.61
N GLY A 92 -13.57 9.42 -10.54
CA GLY A 92 -12.94 8.76 -11.68
C GLY A 92 -12.17 9.70 -12.63
N LYS A 93 -12.14 11.01 -12.37
CA LYS A 93 -11.40 11.98 -13.19
C LYS A 93 -10.05 12.32 -12.58
N ALA A 94 -8.98 12.22 -13.36
CA ALA A 94 -7.64 12.57 -12.90
C ALA A 94 -7.54 14.03 -12.42
N ILE A 95 -7.05 14.20 -11.20
CA ILE A 95 -6.76 15.52 -10.59
C ILE A 95 -5.28 15.72 -10.31
N SER A 96 -4.47 14.67 -10.40
CA SER A 96 -3.01 14.73 -10.30
C SER A 96 -2.34 14.11 -11.53
N LYS A 97 -1.04 14.32 -11.69
CA LYS A 97 -0.21 13.45 -12.55
C LYS A 97 0.08 12.14 -11.81
N PHE A 98 0.58 11.13 -12.54
CA PHE A 98 1.12 9.93 -11.91
C PHE A 98 2.34 10.29 -11.05
N ALA A 99 2.29 9.92 -9.78
CA ALA A 99 3.43 9.90 -8.87
C ALA A 99 4.03 8.50 -8.82
N THR A 100 5.28 8.39 -8.38
CA THR A 100 5.99 7.11 -8.24
C THR A 100 6.56 6.99 -6.83
N ILE A 101 6.28 5.87 -6.18
CA ILE A 101 7.00 5.42 -4.99
C ILE A 101 8.10 4.49 -5.47
N ALA A 102 9.36 4.90 -5.33
CA ALA A 102 10.54 4.09 -5.63
C ALA A 102 11.30 3.83 -4.32
N PHE A 103 11.58 2.55 -4.03
CA PHE A 103 12.23 2.14 -2.78
C PHE A 103 13.75 2.05 -2.87
N GLU A 104 14.35 2.35 -4.03
CA GLU A 104 15.77 2.08 -4.27
C GLU A 104 16.72 3.23 -3.93
N ASP A 105 16.23 4.42 -3.61
CA ASP A 105 17.09 5.49 -3.11
C ASP A 105 16.53 6.02 -1.78
N PRO A 106 17.35 6.17 -0.72
CA PRO A 106 16.97 7.03 0.40
C PRO A 106 16.63 8.41 -0.15
N ASP A 107 15.62 9.07 0.41
CA ASP A 107 15.37 10.47 0.04
C ASP A 107 16.67 11.25 0.31
N GLU A 108 17.05 12.21 -0.54
CA GLU A 108 18.33 12.94 -0.37
C GLU A 108 18.46 13.61 1.01
N ASP A 109 17.33 13.84 1.67
CA ASP A 109 17.21 14.43 3.01
C ASP A 109 17.10 13.39 4.15
N ASP A 110 17.03 12.08 3.86
CA ASP A 110 16.95 11.02 4.89
C ASP A 110 18.27 10.93 5.67
N THR A 111 18.21 11.02 6.99
CA THR A 111 19.37 10.73 7.84
C THR A 111 19.70 9.22 7.84
N PRO A 112 20.97 8.83 8.05
CA PRO A 112 21.35 7.42 8.20
C PRO A 112 20.53 6.68 9.27
N GLU A 113 20.13 7.38 10.32
CA GLU A 113 19.27 6.88 11.40
C GLU A 113 17.85 6.58 10.89
N GLU A 114 17.24 7.48 10.12
CA GLU A 114 15.92 7.27 9.52
C GLU A 114 15.93 6.09 8.53
N VAL A 115 17.01 5.96 7.74
CA VAL A 115 17.20 4.80 6.86
C VAL A 115 17.34 3.51 7.67
N ALA A 116 18.09 3.54 8.77
CA ALA A 116 18.28 2.37 9.64
C ALA A 116 16.97 1.96 10.33
N VAL A 117 16.18 2.92 10.83
CA VAL A 117 14.87 2.68 11.43
C VAL A 117 13.91 2.11 10.39
N ARG A 118 13.83 2.70 9.19
CA ARG A 118 13.01 2.17 8.09
C ARG A 118 13.37 0.73 7.74
N ARG A 119 14.66 0.42 7.62
CA ARG A 119 15.14 -0.95 7.34
C ARG A 119 14.85 -1.91 8.49
N PHE A 120 14.91 -1.43 9.74
CA PHE A 120 14.56 -2.22 10.91
C PHE A 120 13.07 -2.51 10.97
N GLU A 121 12.21 -1.51 10.76
CA GLU A 121 10.76 -1.66 10.66
C GLU A 121 10.38 -2.63 9.55
N GLU A 122 11.00 -2.52 8.37
CA GLU A 122 10.79 -3.47 7.26
C GLU A 122 11.18 -4.91 7.63
N ARG A 123 12.27 -5.08 8.38
CA ARG A 123 12.67 -6.41 8.88
C ARG A 123 11.69 -6.91 9.93
N MET A 124 11.19 -6.05 10.81
CA MET A 124 10.23 -6.42 11.85
C MET A 124 8.86 -6.75 11.26
N ASP A 125 8.39 -6.04 10.23
CA ASP A 125 7.19 -6.38 9.47
C ASP A 125 7.32 -7.79 8.89
N VAL A 126 8.43 -8.08 8.19
CA VAL A 126 8.71 -9.42 7.64
C VAL A 126 8.71 -10.51 8.73
N LEU A 127 9.26 -10.21 9.90
CA LEU A 127 9.30 -11.15 11.02
C LEU A 127 7.92 -11.35 11.67
N SER A 128 7.16 -10.27 11.83
CA SER A 128 5.80 -10.30 12.37
C SER A 128 4.87 -11.09 11.44
N ASP A 129 4.96 -10.84 10.13
CA ASP A 129 4.20 -11.56 9.11
C ASP A 129 4.54 -13.06 9.09
N ARG A 130 5.82 -13.41 9.30
CA ARG A 130 6.27 -14.81 9.40
C ARG A 130 5.73 -15.49 10.67
N LEU A 131 5.61 -14.75 11.76
CA LEU A 131 5.04 -15.23 13.03
C LEU A 131 3.54 -15.50 12.90
N GLU A 132 2.77 -14.57 12.31
CA GLU A 132 1.34 -14.77 12.03
C GLU A 132 1.11 -16.03 11.19
N MET A 133 1.94 -16.25 10.16
CA MET A 133 1.88 -17.47 9.34
C MET A 133 2.08 -18.76 10.14
N LEU A 134 3.05 -18.78 11.05
CA LEU A 134 3.31 -19.95 11.89
C LEU A 134 2.17 -20.22 12.88
N ILE A 135 1.50 -19.17 13.35
CA ILE A 135 0.35 -19.28 14.24
C ILE A 135 -0.85 -19.87 13.48
N ASP A 136 -1.15 -19.36 12.28
CA ASP A 136 -2.25 -19.87 11.45
C ASP A 136 -2.05 -21.33 11.06
N MET A 137 -0.82 -21.73 10.71
CA MET A 137 -0.50 -23.12 10.40
C MET A 137 -0.71 -24.09 11.58
N ASN A 138 -0.56 -23.62 12.82
CA ASN A 138 -0.79 -24.44 14.01
C ASN A 138 -2.26 -24.44 14.47
N ARG A 139 -3.07 -23.44 14.10
CA ARG A 139 -4.52 -23.41 14.38
C ARG A 139 -5.34 -24.33 13.48
N LEU A 140 -4.79 -24.72 12.33
CA LEU A 140 -5.42 -25.62 11.35
C LEU A 140 -4.98 -27.09 11.50
N ARG A 141 -4.23 -27.42 12.55
CA ARG A 141 -3.93 -28.79 12.99
C ARG A 141 -4.79 -29.19 14.17
#